data_AF-A0A7L4QU45-F1
#
_entry.id   AF-A0A7L4QU45-F1
#
_cell.length_a   1.000
_cell.length_b   1.000
_cell.length_c   1.000
_cell.angle_alpha   90.00
_cell.angle_beta   90.00
_cell.angle_gamma   90.00
#
_symmetry.space_group_name_H-M   'P 1'
#
loop_
_entity.id
_entity.type
_entity.pdbx_description
1 polymer ?
#
loop_
_entity_poly.entity_id
_entity_poly.type
_entity_poly.pdbx_seq_one_letter_code
_entity_poly.pdbx_strand_id
1 'polypeptide(L)'
;MSSDPEYVHILEHLYEKSLILQDESMWHPVLYFYYMDALAHIDYTVGLMSYHYKSPRVMMTGEYLRCRVDQEKLGDRPKFPGFITWLKKEHPDRFESLPTLWRRVYDEDDEACYLSFRIVFDRDSREPIRPHVYRALIEEFFGAEFLKTLYSDASLAILFEEFRKKA
;
A
#
# COMPACT_ATOMS: atom_id res chain seq x y z
N MET A 1 -4.70 13.57 -22.16
CA MET A 1 -5.29 12.25 -21.89
C MET A 1 -6.72 12.51 -21.52
N SER A 2 -7.68 11.98 -22.29
CA SER A 2 -9.10 11.99 -21.91
C SER A 2 -9.21 11.19 -20.61
N SER A 3 -9.77 11.79 -19.57
CA SER A 3 -10.07 11.10 -18.32
C SER A 3 -11.00 9.92 -18.62
N ASP A 4 -10.57 8.71 -18.31
CA ASP A 4 -11.47 7.56 -18.36
C ASP A 4 -12.32 7.59 -17.08
N PRO A 5 -13.66 7.72 -17.21
CA PRO A 5 -14.57 7.88 -16.08
C PRO A 5 -14.52 6.68 -15.12
N GLU A 6 -14.06 5.50 -15.56
CA GLU A 6 -13.93 4.34 -14.68
C GLU A 6 -12.93 4.60 -13.55
N TYR A 7 -11.80 5.29 -13.81
CA TYR A 7 -10.84 5.61 -12.76
C TYR A 7 -11.38 6.62 -11.75
N VAL A 8 -12.28 7.52 -12.17
CA VAL A 8 -12.96 8.44 -11.25
C VAL A 8 -13.80 7.64 -10.26
N HIS A 9 -14.55 6.64 -10.73
CA HIS A 9 -15.33 5.75 -9.87
C HIS A 9 -14.47 4.89 -8.93
N ILE A 10 -13.28 4.45 -9.37
CA ILE A 10 -12.32 3.79 -8.49
C ILE A 10 -11.88 4.73 -7.36
N LEU A 11 -11.63 6.00 -7.69
CA LEU A 11 -11.24 6.98 -6.70
C LEU A 11 -12.38 7.26 -5.72
N GLU A 12 -13.59 7.50 -6.20
CA GLU A 12 -14.79 7.62 -5.35
C GLU A 12 -14.92 6.43 -4.41
N HIS A 13 -14.78 5.21 -4.94
CA HIS A 13 -14.80 3.98 -4.15
C HIS A 13 -13.74 3.95 -3.05
N LEU A 14 -12.51 4.44 -3.30
CA LEU A 14 -11.48 4.57 -2.25
C LEU A 14 -11.92 5.54 -1.14
N TYR A 15 -12.49 6.70 -1.50
CA TYR A 15 -12.92 7.73 -0.52
C TYR A 15 -14.20 7.36 0.24
N GLU A 16 -15.02 6.47 -0.31
CA GLU A 16 -16.19 5.92 0.38
C GLU A 16 -15.82 4.88 1.44
N LYS A 17 -14.61 4.31 1.37
CA LYS A 17 -14.13 3.39 2.41
C LYS A 17 -13.94 4.11 3.72
N SER A 18 -14.28 3.42 4.79
CA SER A 18 -14.28 3.99 6.13
C SER A 18 -13.62 3.04 7.12
N LEU A 19 -12.81 3.62 8.00
CA LEU A 19 -12.19 2.95 9.13
C LEU A 19 -12.91 3.27 10.46
N ILE A 20 -14.15 3.79 10.43
CA ILE A 20 -14.89 4.23 11.64
C ILE A 20 -14.96 3.18 12.75
N LEU A 21 -14.92 1.89 12.42
CA LEU A 21 -14.96 0.80 13.39
C LEU A 21 -13.58 0.36 13.91
N GLN A 22 -12.49 0.95 13.41
CA GLN A 22 -11.12 0.63 13.77
C GLN A 22 -10.55 1.73 14.66
N ASP A 23 -9.80 1.33 15.68
CA ASP A 23 -8.99 2.28 16.44
C ASP A 23 -7.56 2.26 15.90
N GLU A 24 -7.29 3.14 14.93
CA GLU A 24 -5.98 3.27 14.27
C GLU A 24 -4.85 3.64 15.25
N SER A 25 -5.18 4.21 16.41
CA SER A 25 -4.18 4.54 17.44
C SER A 25 -3.56 3.28 18.08
N MET A 26 -4.23 2.14 17.99
CA MET A 26 -3.75 0.85 18.49
C MET A 26 -2.94 0.07 17.45
N TRP A 27 -2.89 0.52 16.20
CA TRP A 27 -2.14 -0.17 15.16
C TRP A 27 -0.64 -0.06 15.37
N HIS A 28 0.08 -1.10 14.93
CA HIS A 28 1.52 -1.12 14.99
C HIS A 28 2.09 0.03 14.11
N PRO A 29 2.95 0.93 14.65
CA PRO A 29 3.33 2.16 13.95
C PRO A 29 3.98 1.95 12.58
N VAL A 30 4.75 0.86 12.41
CA VAL A 30 5.35 0.52 11.10
C VAL A 30 4.28 0.01 10.14
N LEU A 31 3.36 -0.84 10.59
CA LEU A 31 2.33 -1.41 9.72
C LEU A 31 1.34 -0.31 9.29
N TYR A 32 0.97 0.59 10.20
CA TYR A 32 0.17 1.76 9.88
C TYR A 32 0.87 2.69 8.87
N PHE A 33 2.19 2.88 9.00
CA PHE A 33 2.95 3.67 8.03
C PHE A 33 2.81 3.10 6.62
N TYR A 34 3.09 1.80 6.44
CA TYR A 34 3.03 1.14 5.13
C TYR A 34 1.59 0.94 4.62
N TYR A 35 0.60 0.97 5.52
CA TYR A 35 -0.81 0.95 5.14
C TYR A 35 -1.18 2.28 4.48
N MET A 36 -0.87 3.38 5.16
CA MET A 36 -1.12 4.72 4.62
C MET A 36 -0.28 5.02 3.38
N ASP A 37 0.93 4.48 3.31
CA ASP A 37 1.80 4.60 2.14
C ASP A 37 1.19 3.91 0.92
N ALA A 38 0.71 2.67 1.07
CA ALA A 38 0.03 1.94 0.01
C ALA A 38 -1.23 2.67 -0.50
N LEU A 39 -2.06 3.18 0.41
CA LEU A 39 -3.26 3.94 0.03
C LEU A 39 -2.91 5.23 -0.72
N ALA A 40 -1.85 5.94 -0.31
CA ALA A 40 -1.41 7.14 -1.00
C ALA A 40 -0.87 6.85 -2.41
N HIS A 41 -0.17 5.72 -2.60
CA HIS A 41 0.25 5.27 -3.93
C HIS A 41 -0.94 4.88 -4.82
N ILE A 42 -1.99 4.26 -4.26
CA ILE A 42 -3.25 4.01 -4.99
C ILE A 42 -3.91 5.33 -5.38
N ASP A 43 -4.11 6.25 -4.43
CA ASP A 43 -4.73 7.56 -4.67
C ASP A 43 -3.97 8.36 -5.74
N TYR A 44 -2.65 8.41 -5.66
CA TYR A 44 -1.82 9.13 -6.62
C TYR A 44 -1.89 8.51 -8.02
N THR A 45 -1.78 7.18 -8.10
CA THR A 45 -1.79 6.47 -9.39
C THR A 45 -3.15 6.60 -10.07
N VAL A 46 -4.25 6.33 -9.35
CA VAL A 46 -5.61 6.48 -9.87
C VAL A 46 -5.94 7.94 -10.15
N GLY A 47 -5.46 8.86 -9.33
CA GLY A 47 -5.62 10.30 -9.51
C GLY A 47 -4.99 10.80 -10.81
N LEU A 48 -3.82 10.29 -11.19
CA LEU A 48 -3.17 10.59 -12.48
C LEU A 48 -3.95 10.07 -13.68
N MET A 49 -4.68 8.96 -13.53
CA MET A 49 -5.53 8.39 -14.58
C MET A 49 -6.88 9.13 -14.68
N SER A 50 -7.36 9.67 -13.56
CA SER A 50 -8.65 10.34 -13.45
C SER A 50 -8.60 11.84 -13.79
N TYR A 51 -7.50 12.51 -13.44
CA TYR A 51 -7.38 13.96 -13.52
C TYR A 51 -6.07 14.38 -14.19
N HIS A 52 -6.01 15.65 -14.59
CA HIS A 52 -4.77 16.23 -15.06
C HIS A 52 -3.68 16.19 -13.98
N TYR A 53 -2.42 15.91 -14.37
CA TYR A 53 -1.30 15.78 -13.43
C TYR A 53 -0.99 17.05 -12.61
N LYS A 54 -1.41 18.22 -13.11
CA LYS A 54 -1.36 19.52 -12.38
C LYS A 54 -2.65 19.86 -11.64
N SER A 55 -3.56 18.92 -11.48
CA SER A 55 -4.73 19.15 -10.63
C SER A 55 -4.28 19.30 -9.17
N PRO A 56 -4.94 20.15 -8.36
CA PRO A 56 -4.59 20.33 -6.96
C PRO A 56 -4.52 19.01 -6.19
N ARG A 57 -5.47 18.09 -6.46
CA ARG A 57 -5.49 16.74 -5.87
C ARG A 57 -4.18 15.98 -6.13
N VAL A 58 -3.81 15.79 -7.39
CA VAL A 58 -2.60 15.02 -7.76
C VAL A 58 -1.34 15.69 -7.23
N MET A 59 -1.27 17.03 -7.29
CA MET A 59 -0.13 17.77 -6.78
C MET A 59 0.03 17.60 -5.26
N MET A 60 -1.06 17.72 -4.49
CA MET A 60 -1.03 17.54 -3.03
C MET A 60 -0.64 16.12 -2.63
N THR A 61 -1.22 15.09 -3.25
CA THR A 61 -0.84 13.69 -2.97
C THR A 61 0.64 13.45 -3.32
N GLY A 62 1.13 14.06 -4.42
CA GLY A 62 2.55 14.00 -4.78
C GLY A 62 3.50 14.75 -3.83
N GLU A 63 3.07 15.86 -3.20
CA GLU A 63 3.82 16.51 -2.11
C GLU A 63 3.88 15.60 -0.88
N TYR A 64 2.76 15.00 -0.51
CA TYR A 64 2.68 14.06 0.62
C TYR A 64 3.63 12.86 0.42
N LEU A 65 3.61 12.24 -0.76
CA LEU A 65 4.49 11.10 -1.09
C LEU A 65 5.98 11.49 -1.09
N ARG A 66 6.32 12.72 -1.51
CA ARG A 66 7.69 13.24 -1.37
C ARG A 66 8.15 13.29 0.08
N CYS A 67 7.31 13.77 1.00
CA CYS A 67 7.66 13.78 2.42
C CYS A 67 7.79 12.35 2.98
N ARG A 68 7.02 11.40 2.47
CA ARG A 68 7.05 9.99 2.93
C ARG A 68 8.38 9.31 2.64
N VAL A 69 9.08 9.66 1.56
CA VAL A 69 10.42 9.12 1.23
C VAL A 69 11.41 9.30 2.38
N ASP A 70 11.39 10.45 3.06
CA ASP A 70 12.28 10.67 4.21
C ASP A 70 11.72 10.06 5.49
N GLN A 71 10.39 10.01 5.63
CA GLN A 71 9.76 9.37 6.77
C GLN A 71 9.95 7.85 6.79
N GLU A 72 10.05 7.20 5.64
CA GLU A 72 10.31 5.76 5.52
C GLU A 72 11.65 5.37 6.17
N LYS A 73 12.61 6.30 6.25
CA LYS A 73 13.93 6.09 6.83
C LYS A 73 13.95 6.14 8.36
N LEU A 74 12.82 6.46 9.00
CA LEU A 74 12.76 6.72 10.44
C LEU A 74 12.45 5.45 11.25
N GLY A 75 13.16 5.29 12.37
CA GLY A 75 12.92 4.22 13.33
C GLY A 75 13.04 2.83 12.71
N ASP A 76 12.06 1.96 12.97
CA ASP A 76 12.03 0.58 12.46
C ASP A 76 11.37 0.44 11.07
N ARG A 77 10.93 1.54 10.45
CA ARG A 77 10.26 1.49 9.13
C ARG A 77 11.11 0.86 8.03
N PRO A 78 12.43 1.12 7.91
CA PRO A 78 13.27 0.49 6.88
C PRO A 78 13.36 -1.04 6.97
N LYS A 79 12.93 -1.63 8.08
CA LYS A 79 12.91 -3.09 8.28
C LYS A 79 11.74 -3.76 7.57
N PHE A 80 10.71 -3.01 7.17
CA PHE A 80 9.50 -3.58 6.59
C PHE A 80 9.73 -4.36 5.29
N PRO A 81 10.52 -3.88 4.30
CA PRO A 81 10.82 -4.70 3.13
C PRO A 81 11.47 -6.04 3.50
N GLY A 82 12.46 -6.01 4.39
CA GLY A 82 13.10 -7.24 4.91
C GLY A 82 12.13 -8.15 5.66
N PHE A 83 11.17 -7.58 6.37
CA PHE A 83 10.09 -8.33 7.04
C PHE A 83 9.19 -9.05 6.04
N ILE A 84 8.83 -8.43 4.91
CA ILE A 84 8.03 -9.06 3.86
C ILE A 84 8.79 -10.26 3.25
N THR A 85 10.07 -10.08 2.92
CA THR A 85 10.93 -11.16 2.44
C THR A 85 11.09 -12.29 3.46
N TRP A 86 11.17 -11.95 4.75
CA TRP A 86 11.21 -12.93 5.85
C TRP A 86 9.90 -13.70 5.99
N LEU A 87 8.75 -13.03 5.91
CA LEU A 87 7.43 -13.67 5.93
C LEU A 87 7.28 -14.67 4.78
N LYS A 88 7.71 -14.31 3.56
CA LYS A 88 7.66 -15.20 2.40
C LYS A 88 8.40 -16.53 2.66
N LYS A 89 9.52 -16.48 3.40
CA LYS A 89 10.37 -17.64 3.70
C LYS A 89 9.88 -18.47 4.89
N GLU A 90 9.58 -17.80 6.02
CA GLU A 90 9.31 -18.48 7.30
C GLU A 90 7.80 -18.67 7.57
N HIS A 91 6.95 -17.81 7.00
CA HIS A 91 5.50 -17.82 7.22
C HIS A 91 4.73 -17.62 5.90
N PRO A 92 4.88 -18.51 4.90
CA PRO A 92 4.32 -18.33 3.56
C PRO A 92 2.81 -18.16 3.57
N ASP A 93 2.08 -18.88 4.44
CA ASP A 93 0.62 -18.72 4.58
C ASP A 93 0.22 -17.29 4.99
N ARG A 94 1.04 -16.66 5.84
CA ARG A 94 0.83 -15.27 6.25
C ARG A 94 1.22 -14.30 5.16
N PHE A 95 2.32 -14.56 4.47
CA PHE A 95 2.70 -13.79 3.29
C PHE A 95 1.57 -13.77 2.26
N GLU A 96 1.01 -14.92 1.87
CA GLU A 96 -0.08 -15.01 0.88
C GLU A 96 -1.37 -14.31 1.31
N SER A 97 -1.60 -14.17 2.62
CA SER A 97 -2.76 -13.44 3.15
C SER A 97 -2.64 -11.92 3.12
N LEU A 98 -1.45 -11.39 2.82
CA LEU A 98 -1.22 -9.94 2.74
C LEU A 98 -1.83 -9.34 1.47
N PRO A 99 -2.20 -8.04 1.51
CA PRO A 99 -2.59 -7.31 0.31
C PRO A 99 -1.55 -7.47 -0.80
N THR A 100 -2.02 -7.66 -2.01
CA THR A 100 -1.22 -7.92 -3.20
C THR A 100 -0.16 -6.84 -3.42
N LEU A 101 -0.49 -5.58 -3.11
CA LEU A 101 0.47 -4.49 -3.26
C LEU A 101 1.67 -4.65 -2.30
N TRP A 102 1.44 -5.04 -1.05
CA TRP A 102 2.53 -5.30 -0.10
C TRP A 102 3.35 -6.52 -0.50
N ARG A 103 2.69 -7.61 -0.93
CA ARG A 103 3.39 -8.82 -1.38
C ARG A 103 4.30 -8.51 -2.56
N ARG A 104 3.76 -7.85 -3.59
CA ARG A 104 4.49 -7.68 -4.85
C ARG A 104 5.53 -6.56 -4.79
N VAL A 105 5.23 -5.41 -4.19
CA VAL A 105 6.16 -4.26 -4.21
C VAL A 105 7.39 -4.49 -3.32
N TYR A 106 7.26 -5.29 -2.26
CA TYR A 106 8.33 -5.55 -1.30
C TYR A 106 8.91 -6.96 -1.41
N ASP A 107 8.50 -7.74 -2.40
CA ASP A 107 9.15 -9.01 -2.74
C ASP A 107 10.30 -8.74 -3.71
N GLU A 108 11.52 -9.10 -3.29
CA GLU A 108 12.75 -8.90 -4.07
C GLU A 108 12.76 -9.68 -5.39
N ASP A 109 11.93 -10.72 -5.50
CA ASP A 109 11.80 -11.55 -6.70
C ASP A 109 10.71 -11.07 -7.68
N ASP A 110 9.93 -10.04 -7.32
CA ASP A 110 8.86 -9.47 -8.17
C ASP A 110 9.31 -8.14 -8.81
N GLU A 111 8.83 -7.88 -10.03
CA GLU A 111 9.15 -6.65 -10.75
C GLU A 111 8.34 -5.44 -10.29
N ALA A 112 7.28 -5.68 -9.51
CA ALA A 112 6.37 -4.64 -9.07
C ALA A 112 7.10 -3.61 -8.20
N CYS A 113 6.88 -2.33 -8.47
CA CYS A 113 7.49 -1.26 -7.69
C CYS A 113 6.68 0.03 -7.76
N TYR A 114 7.06 1.00 -6.93
CA TYR A 114 6.60 2.38 -7.08
C TYR A 114 7.56 3.17 -7.98
N LEU A 115 7.15 3.47 -9.21
CA LEU A 115 7.93 4.24 -10.17
C LEU A 115 7.40 5.68 -10.26
N SER A 116 8.17 6.64 -9.74
CA SER A 116 7.71 8.03 -9.59
C SER A 116 6.36 8.10 -8.86
N PHE A 117 6.26 7.34 -7.75
CA PHE A 117 5.06 7.15 -6.93
C PHE A 117 3.88 6.41 -7.60
N ARG A 118 4.02 5.95 -8.83
CA ARG A 118 2.98 5.15 -9.50
C ARG A 118 3.17 3.67 -9.24
N ILE A 119 2.08 2.97 -9.02
CA ILE A 119 2.07 1.51 -8.98
C ILE A 119 2.37 0.97 -10.38
N VAL A 120 3.41 0.16 -10.49
CA VAL A 120 3.81 -0.58 -11.70
C VAL A 120 3.94 -2.04 -11.32
N PHE A 121 3.23 -2.94 -12.01
CA PHE A 121 3.30 -4.40 -11.76
C PHE A 121 4.20 -5.16 -12.73
N ASP A 122 4.48 -4.57 -13.88
CA ASP A 122 5.34 -5.07 -14.96
C ASP A 122 6.02 -3.84 -15.54
N ARG A 123 7.36 -3.84 -15.56
CA ARG A 123 8.16 -2.67 -15.97
C ARG A 123 8.12 -2.42 -17.47
N ASP A 124 7.94 -3.46 -18.26
CA ASP A 124 7.94 -3.39 -19.72
C ASP A 124 6.54 -3.14 -20.28
N SER A 125 5.50 -3.39 -19.48
CA SER A 125 4.13 -3.08 -19.87
C SER A 125 3.92 -1.58 -20.09
N ARG A 126 3.36 -1.27 -21.26
CA ARG A 126 2.89 0.08 -21.62
C ARG A 126 1.40 0.26 -21.38
N GLU A 127 0.71 -0.82 -21.03
CA GLU A 127 -0.73 -0.78 -20.78
C GLU A 127 -1.01 -0.26 -19.37
N PRO A 128 -1.98 0.65 -19.20
CA PRO A 128 -2.39 1.06 -17.87
C PRO A 128 -3.02 -0.13 -17.14
N ILE A 129 -2.79 -0.20 -15.83
CA ILE A 129 -3.46 -1.18 -14.97
C ILE A 129 -4.97 -0.95 -15.06
N ARG A 130 -5.73 -2.03 -15.28
CA ARG A 130 -7.18 -1.97 -15.48
C ARG A 130 -7.89 -1.48 -14.21
N PRO A 131 -8.96 -0.67 -14.30
CA PRO A 131 -9.67 -0.12 -13.14
C PRO A 131 -10.10 -1.15 -12.08
N HIS A 132 -10.61 -2.32 -12.50
CA HIS A 132 -11.02 -3.38 -11.57
C HIS A 132 -9.88 -3.92 -10.71
N VAL A 133 -8.63 -3.85 -11.16
CA VAL A 133 -7.46 -4.28 -10.38
C VAL A 133 -7.28 -3.32 -9.20
N TYR A 134 -7.35 -2.01 -9.43
CA TYR A 134 -7.31 -1.03 -8.33
C TYR A 134 -8.47 -1.22 -7.35
N ARG A 135 -9.67 -1.54 -7.87
CA ARG A 135 -10.81 -1.87 -7.00
C ARG A 135 -10.49 -3.03 -6.07
N ALA A 136 -9.90 -4.11 -6.60
CA ALA A 136 -9.50 -5.26 -5.81
C ALA A 136 -8.44 -4.91 -4.76
N LEU A 137 -7.41 -4.13 -5.13
CA LEU A 137 -6.39 -3.65 -4.19
C LEU A 137 -7.02 -2.87 -3.03
N ILE A 138 -7.96 -1.97 -3.33
CA ILE A 138 -8.70 -1.22 -2.30
C ILE A 138 -9.45 -2.20 -1.38
N GLU A 139 -10.19 -3.18 -1.93
CA GLU A 139 -10.90 -4.16 -1.10
C GLU A 139 -9.95 -4.97 -0.18
N GLU A 140 -8.78 -5.35 -0.66
CA GLU A 140 -7.78 -6.08 0.14
C GLU A 140 -7.33 -5.25 1.36
N PHE A 141 -7.01 -3.96 1.17
CA PHE A 141 -6.59 -3.08 2.26
C PHE A 141 -7.71 -2.76 3.26
N PHE A 142 -8.97 -2.75 2.82
CA PHE A 142 -10.11 -2.54 3.71
C PHE A 142 -10.77 -3.85 4.19
N GLY A 143 -10.16 -4.99 3.90
CA GLY A 143 -10.62 -6.30 4.37
C GLY A 143 -10.53 -6.42 5.88
N ALA A 144 -11.64 -6.78 6.54
CA ALA A 144 -11.72 -6.86 7.99
C ALA A 144 -10.68 -7.82 8.61
N GLU A 145 -10.41 -8.95 7.95
CA GLU A 145 -9.42 -9.92 8.42
C GLU A 145 -8.00 -9.35 8.36
N PHE A 146 -7.67 -8.61 7.31
CA PHE A 146 -6.37 -7.94 7.21
C PHE A 146 -6.23 -6.82 8.23
N LEU A 147 -7.21 -5.92 8.35
CA LEU A 147 -7.18 -4.79 9.29
C LEU A 147 -6.98 -5.24 10.74
N LYS A 148 -7.63 -6.35 11.15
CA LYS A 148 -7.42 -6.94 12.49
C LYS A 148 -5.97 -7.34 12.76
N THR A 149 -5.19 -7.67 11.73
CA THR A 149 -3.79 -8.06 11.92
C THR A 149 -2.85 -6.89 12.21
N LEU A 150 -3.28 -5.65 11.94
CA LEU A 150 -2.46 -4.44 12.08
C LEU A 150 -2.36 -3.96 13.54
N TYR A 151 -3.26 -4.39 14.43
CA TYR A 151 -3.22 -4.05 15.84
C TYR A 151 -1.91 -4.52 16.48
N SER A 152 -1.38 -3.72 17.42
CA SER A 152 -0.05 -3.94 18.01
C SER A 152 0.11 -5.29 18.73
N ASP A 153 -0.99 -5.88 19.19
CA ASP A 153 -1.07 -7.19 19.84
C ASP A 153 -1.57 -8.30 18.89
N ALA A 154 -1.80 -7.99 17.61
CA ALA A 154 -2.32 -8.94 16.64
C ALA A 154 -1.22 -9.68 15.86
N SER A 155 -1.65 -10.66 15.05
CA SER A 155 -0.76 -11.66 14.46
C SER A 155 0.36 -11.08 13.60
N LEU A 156 0.09 -10.04 12.79
CA LEU A 156 1.12 -9.49 11.91
C LEU A 156 2.10 -8.60 12.68
N ALA A 157 1.61 -7.82 13.65
CA ALA A 157 2.46 -7.02 14.53
C ALA A 157 3.39 -7.89 15.37
N ILE A 158 2.90 -9.00 15.94
CA ILE A 158 3.73 -9.96 16.69
C ILE A 158 4.84 -10.52 15.79
N LEU A 159 4.52 -10.89 14.55
CA LEU A 159 5.50 -11.40 13.59
C LEU A 159 6.55 -10.34 13.23
N PHE A 160 6.15 -9.08 13.06
CA PHE A 160 7.08 -7.98 12.83
C PHE A 160 8.04 -7.81 14.03
N GLU A 161 7.51 -7.91 15.25
CA GLU A 161 8.30 -7.83 16.47
C GLU A 161 9.25 -9.02 16.66
N GLU A 162 8.84 -10.22 16.24
CA GLU A 162 9.70 -11.39 16.19
C GLU A 162 10.85 -11.18 15.20
N PHE A 163 10.54 -10.74 13.98
CA PHE A 163 11.54 -10.41 12.97
C PHE A 163 12.51 -9.35 13.47
N ARG A 164 12.01 -8.27 14.08
CA ARG A 164 12.81 -7.17 14.63
C ARG A 164 13.81 -7.62 15.69
N LYS A 165 13.53 -8.69 16.44
CA LYS A 165 14.44 -9.26 17.45
C LYS A 165 15.51 -10.18 16.85
N LYS A 166 15.26 -10.73 15.65
CA LYS A 166 16.19 -11.60 14.92
C LYS A 166 17.14 -10.83 14.00
N ALA A 167 16.71 -9.67 13.51
CA ALA A 167 17.45 -8.78 12.61
C ALA A 167 18.31 -7.75 13.35
#